data_AF-A0A2V7RI95-F1
#
_entry.id   AF-A0A2V7RI95-F1
#
_cell.length_a   1.000
_cell.length_b   1.000
_cell.length_c   1.000
_cell.angle_alpha   90.00
_cell.angle_beta   90.00
_cell.angle_gamma   90.00
#
_symmetry.space_group_name_H-M   'P 1'
#
loop_
_entity.id
_entity.type
_entity.pdbx_description
1 polymer ?
#
loop_
_entity_poly.entity_id
_entity_poly.type
_entity_poly.pdbx_seq_one_letter_code
_entity_poly.pdbx_strand_id
1 'polypeptide(L)' 'MLFLQGTRDTFAQLPLLEPVIARLKPRATLHLIDGGDHSFKVPKSSGRTPEDVMNDLADTIAGWTSDV' A
#
# COMPACT_ATOMS: atom_id res chain seq x y z
N MET A 1 10.43 7.95 2.36
CA MET A 1 10.30 6.49 2.52
C MET A 1 8.88 6.12 2.14
N LEU A 2 8.71 5.18 1.22
CA LEU A 2 7.40 4.72 0.74
C LEU A 2 7.03 3.39 1.40
N PHE A 3 5.80 3.31 1.90
CA PHE A 3 5.18 2.09 2.40
C PHE A 3 3.98 1.77 1.49
N LEU A 4 3.92 0.54 0.99
CA LEU A 4 2.81 0.01 0.19
C LEU A 4 2.17 -1.10 1.01
N GLN A 5 0.88 -0.98 1.35
CA GLN A 5 0.25 -1.88 2.32
C GLN A 5 -1.15 -2.31 1.89
N GLY A 6 -1.41 -3.62 1.89
CA GLY A 6 -2.77 -4.15 1.77
C GLY A 6 -3.55 -3.96 3.08
N THR A 7 -4.82 -3.54 3.00
CA THR A 7 -5.65 -3.27 4.21
C THR A 7 -6.07 -4.54 4.97
N ARG A 8 -5.93 -5.72 4.35
CA ARG A 8 -6.24 -7.05 4.91
C ARG A 8 -5.01 -7.90 5.18
N ASP A 9 -3.82 -7.30 5.17
CA ASP A 9 -2.58 -7.97 5.54
C ASP A 9 -2.60 -8.38 7.02
N THR A 10 -2.48 -9.68 7.28
CA THR A 10 -2.49 -10.24 8.63
C THR A 10 -1.10 -10.26 9.29
N PHE A 11 -0.03 -10.05 8.50
CA PHE A 11 1.35 -9.97 8.97
C PHE A 11 1.74 -8.54 9.34
N ALA A 12 1.30 -7.56 8.55
CA ALA A 12 1.53 -6.12 8.79
C ALA A 12 0.19 -5.39 9.03
N GLN A 13 -0.38 -5.62 10.22
CA GLN A 13 -1.70 -5.09 10.56
C GLN A 13 -1.68 -3.55 10.63
N LEU A 14 -2.62 -2.90 9.93
CA LEU A 14 -2.71 -1.44 9.87
C LEU A 14 -2.72 -0.73 11.24
N PRO A 15 -3.46 -1.21 12.27
CA PRO A 15 -3.45 -0.57 13.58
C PRO A 15 -2.07 -0.51 14.25
N LEU A 16 -1.15 -1.40 13.88
CA LEU A 16 0.23 -1.41 14.36
C LEU A 16 1.14 -0.55 13.49
N LEU A 17 0.87 -0.47 12.18
CA LEU A 17 1.68 0.29 11.21
C LEU A 17 1.40 1.80 11.28
N GLU A 18 0.14 2.21 11.38
CA GLU A 18 -0.27 3.62 11.36
C GLU A 18 0.46 4.49 12.41
N PRO A 19 0.62 4.06 13.68
CA PRO A 19 1.39 4.83 14.67
C PRO A 19 2.86 4.99 14.30
N VAL A 20 3.46 3.99 13.63
CA VAL A 20 4.85 4.06 13.17
C VAL A 20 4.97 5.08 12.05
N ILE A 21 4.07 5.05 11.06
CA ILE A 21 4.04 6.03 9.97
C ILE A 21 3.86 7.45 10.53
N ALA A 22 2.95 7.64 11.48
CA ALA A 22 2.72 8.94 12.12
C ALA A 22 4.00 9.51 12.76
N ARG A 23 4.80 8.67 13.43
CA ARG A 23 6.08 9.07 14.03
C ARG A 23 7.17 9.38 13.00
N LEU A 24 7.06 8.85 11.79
CA LEU A 24 8.05 9.04 10.72
C LEU A 24 7.71 10.21 9.78
N LYS A 25 6.49 10.76 9.85
CA LYS A 25 6.10 11.96 9.09
C LYS A 25 7.05 13.14 9.43
N PRO A 26 7.38 14.01 8.44
CA PRO A 26 6.88 14.00 7.05
C PRO A 26 7.64 13.07 6.11
N ARG A 27 8.64 12.31 6.59
CA ARG A 27 9.54 11.52 5.74
C ARG A 27 8.94 10.20 5.24
N ALA A 28 7.76 9.82 5.71
CA ALA A 28 7.07 8.59 5.37
C ALA A 28 5.76 8.86 4.63
N THR A 29 5.59 8.16 3.52
CA THR A 29 4.36 8.11 2.70
C THR A 29 3.78 6.70 2.82
N LEU A 30 2.47 6.59 2.99
CA LEU A 30 1.74 5.32 3.05
C LEU A 30 0.71 5.28 1.93
N HIS A 31 0.81 4.27 1.07
CA HIS A 31 -0.18 3.92 0.05
C HIS A 31 -0.90 2.64 0.44
N LEU A 32 -2.22 2.64 0.34
CA LEU A 32 -3.07 1.54 0.77
C LEU A 32 -3.76 0.88 -0.42
N ILE A 33 -3.64 -0.45 -0.51
CA ILE A 33 -4.43 -1.27 -1.42
C ILE A 33 -5.64 -1.80 -0.66
N ASP A 34 -6.81 -1.21 -0.91
CA ASP A 34 -8.04 -1.63 -0.25
C ASP A 34 -8.40 -3.08 -0.62
N GLY A 35 -8.74 -3.87 0.39
CA GLY A 35 -9.00 -5.30 0.28
C GLY A 35 -7.75 -6.15 0.01
N GLY A 36 -6.58 -5.55 -0.17
CA GLY A 36 -5.32 -6.25 -0.47
C GLY A 36 -4.83 -7.04 0.75
N ASP A 37 -4.41 -8.28 0.52
CA ASP A 37 -3.66 -9.07 1.50
C ASP A 37 -2.15 -8.74 1.49
N HIS A 38 -1.34 -9.55 2.18
CA HIS A 38 0.12 -9.40 2.23
C HIS A 38 0.80 -9.45 0.85
N SER A 39 0.23 -10.15 -0.12
CA SER A 39 0.71 -10.22 -1.50
C SER A 39 -0.05 -9.28 -2.43
N PHE A 40 -0.78 -8.31 -1.87
CA PHE A 40 -1.65 -7.37 -2.57
C PHE A 40 -2.78 -8.04 -3.37
N LYS A 41 -3.11 -9.31 -3.10
CA LYS A 41 -4.26 -9.95 -3.74
C LYS A 41 -5.53 -9.37 -3.15
N VAL A 42 -6.43 -8.97 -4.03
CA VAL A 42 -7.74 -8.42 -3.68
C VAL A 42 -8.85 -9.43 -3.99
N PRO A 43 -10.00 -9.39 -3.28
CA PRO A 43 -11.16 -10.20 -3.62
C PRO A 43 -11.61 -9.94 -5.05
N LYS A 44 -12.13 -10.97 -5.74
CA LYS A 44 -12.71 -10.81 -7.08
C LYS A 44 -13.87 -9.79 -7.11
N SER A 45 -14.60 -9.65 -6.00
CA SER A 45 -15.68 -8.68 -5.85
C SER A 45 -15.22 -7.22 -5.82
N SER A 46 -13.91 -6.96 -5.68
CA SER A 46 -13.34 -5.60 -5.80
C SER A 46 -13.40 -5.07 -7.23
N GLY A 47 -13.61 -5.94 -8.23
CA GLY A 47 -13.58 -5.57 -9.65
C GLY A 47 -12.18 -5.32 -10.21
N ARG A 48 -11.13 -5.37 -9.38
CA ARG A 48 -9.73 -5.20 -9.80
C ARG A 48 -9.10 -6.54 -10.16
N THR A 49 -8.36 -6.56 -11.26
CA THR A 49 -7.48 -7.65 -11.64
C THR A 49 -6.14 -7.55 -10.88
N PRO A 50 -5.33 -8.63 -10.82
CA PRO A 50 -3.98 -8.54 -10.30
C PRO A 50 -3.12 -7.50 -11.03
N GLU A 51 -3.31 -7.36 -12.35
CA GLU A 51 -2.59 -6.38 -13.16
C GLU A 51 -2.96 -4.94 -12.76
N ASP A 52 -4.24 -4.65 -12.50
CA ASP A 52 -4.68 -3.34 -12.02
C ASP A 52 -4.04 -2.97 -10.67
N VAL A 53 -3.81 -3.95 -9.80
CA VAL A 53 -3.13 -3.72 -8.51
C VAL A 53 -1.64 -3.49 -8.73
N MET A 54 -1.00 -4.30 -9.60
CA MET A 54 0.42 -4.13 -9.88
C MET A 54 0.74 -2.81 -10.59
N ASN A 55 -0.12 -2.36 -11.51
CA ASN A 55 0.03 -1.07 -12.18
C ASN A 55 -0.10 0.09 -11.19
N ASP A 56 -1.09 0.06 -10.29
CA ASP A 56 -1.25 1.06 -9.21
C ASP A 56 0.00 1.14 -8.30
N LEU A 57 0.55 -0.01 -7.91
CA LEU A 57 1.80 -0.07 -7.13
C LEU A 57 2.98 0.51 -7.92
N ALA A 58 3.12 0.16 -9.20
CA ALA A 58 4.19 0.65 -10.07
C ALA A 58 4.11 2.17 -10.28
N ASP A 59 2.91 2.69 -10.57
CA ASP A 59 2.65 4.11 -10.75
C ASP A 59 2.93 4.89 -9.46
N THR A 60 2.53 4.33 -8.31
CA THR A 60 2.81 4.93 -7.00
C THR A 60 4.32 5.00 -6.72
N ILE A 61 5.07 3.94 -7.03
CA ILE A 61 6.52 3.94 -6.88
C ILE A 61 7.15 4.99 -7.81
N ALA A 62 6.75 5.00 -9.09
CA ALA A 62 7.30 5.91 -10.09
C ALA A 62 7.06 7.39 -9.71
N GLY A 63 5.84 7.72 -9.29
CA GLY A 63 5.49 9.05 -8.79
C GLY A 63 6.32 9.42 -7.57
N TRP A 64 6.38 8.54 -6.56
CA TRP A 64 7.16 8.80 -5.35
C TRP A 64 8.65 9.00 -5.64
N THR A 65 9.24 8.23 -6.57
CA THR A 65 10.66 8.40 -6.94
C THR A 65 10.95 9.67 -7.74
N SER A 66 9.93 10.25 -8.37
CA SER A 66 10.07 11.51 -9.13
C SER A 66 9.93 12.74 -8.22
N ASP A 67 9.25 12.59 -7.08
CA ASP A 67 8.96 13.66 -6.11
C ASP A 67 10.00 13.76 -4.97
N VAL A 68 11.01 12.87 -4.93
CA VAL A 68 12.07 12.84 -3.89
C VAL A 68 13.32 13.63 -4.24
#